data_AF-A0A821J0Z1-F1
#
_entry.id   AF-A0A821J0Z1-F1
#
_cell.length_a   1.000
_cell.length_b   1.000
_cell.length_c   1.000
_cell.angle_alpha   90.00
_cell.angle_beta   90.00
_cell.angle_gamma   90.00
#
_symmetry.space_group_name_H-M   'P 1'
#
loop_
_entity.id
_entity.type
_entity.pdbx_description
1 polymer ?
#
loop_
_entity_poly.entity_id
_entity_poly.type
_entity_poly.pdbx_seq_one_letter_code
_entity_poly.pdbx_strand_id
1 'polypeptide(L)'
;MVQVDTIFVFCINKDRHKVWAKDWSKVEGVHGTIKSICKRLTKATRLCDHGAIPMSFVPKRNISGTASSEQNLDQLPPAYMYSVIFKDI
;
A
#
# COMPACT_ATOMS: atom_id res chain seq x y z
N MET A 1 -10.48 -12.04 -13.85
CA MET A 1 -11.84 -12.15 -13.26
C MET A 1 -11.87 -11.26 -12.03
N VAL A 2 -12.71 -10.22 -11.97
CA VAL A 2 -12.68 -9.25 -10.87
C VAL A 2 -13.38 -9.86 -9.66
N GLN A 3 -12.63 -10.12 -8.60
CA GLN A 3 -13.15 -10.65 -7.35
C GLN A 3 -13.23 -9.53 -6.32
N VAL A 4 -14.39 -9.39 -5.69
CA VAL A 4 -14.54 -8.49 -4.53
C VAL A 4 -13.68 -9.05 -3.40
N ASP A 5 -12.71 -8.25 -2.97
CA ASP A 5 -11.85 -8.54 -1.83
C ASP A 5 -12.61 -8.27 -0.52
N THR A 6 -13.06 -7.03 -0.32
CA THR A 6 -13.62 -6.57 0.95
C THR A 6 -14.81 -5.62 0.78
N ILE A 7 -15.81 -5.74 1.67
CA ILE A 7 -17.05 -4.94 1.70
C ILE A 7 -17.15 -4.18 3.02
N PHE A 8 -17.49 -2.88 2.94
CA PHE A 8 -17.75 -2.00 4.08
C PHE A 8 -19.21 -1.57 4.10
N VAL A 9 -19.87 -1.67 5.25
CA VAL A 9 -21.29 -1.32 5.40
C VAL A 9 -21.44 -0.10 6.30
N PHE A 10 -22.14 0.93 5.84
CA PHE A 10 -22.51 2.09 6.65
C PHE A 10 -24.01 2.10 6.93
N CYS A 11 -24.41 2.08 8.21
CA CYS A 11 -25.81 2.11 8.62
C CYS A 11 -25.98 2.71 10.02
N ILE A 12 -27.04 3.50 10.22
CA ILE A 12 -27.42 4.09 11.51
C ILE A 12 -27.76 3.00 12.54
N ASN A 13 -28.52 1.97 12.13
CA ASN A 13 -28.91 0.86 13.01
C ASN A 13 -27.93 -0.30 12.88
N LYS A 14 -26.82 -0.25 13.64
CA LYS A 14 -25.78 -1.29 13.58
C LYS A 14 -26.30 -2.67 13.94
N ASP A 15 -27.19 -2.79 14.93
CA ASP A 15 -27.52 -4.07 15.53
C ASP A 15 -28.37 -4.93 14.60
N ARG A 16 -29.24 -4.31 13.79
CA ARG A 16 -29.95 -5.00 12.71
C ARG A 16 -29.01 -5.59 11.67
N HIS A 17 -27.92 -4.89 11.34
CA HIS A 17 -27.02 -5.31 10.27
C HIS A 17 -25.85 -6.17 10.73
N LYS A 18 -25.51 -6.15 12.02
CA LYS A 18 -24.49 -7.04 12.60
C LYS A 18 -24.86 -8.52 12.51
N VAL A 19 -26.15 -8.86 12.47
CA VAL A 19 -26.60 -10.26 12.43
C VAL A 19 -26.18 -10.89 11.10
N TRP A 20 -26.64 -10.36 9.97
CA TRP A 20 -26.29 -10.91 8.66
C TRP A 20 -24.84 -10.61 8.25
N ALA A 21 -24.25 -9.50 8.70
CA ALA A 21 -22.88 -9.16 8.34
C ALA A 21 -21.87 -10.19 8.89
N LYS A 22 -22.19 -10.87 10.00
CA LYS A 22 -21.36 -11.96 10.54
C LYS A 22 -21.33 -13.18 9.63
N ASP A 23 -22.39 -13.42 8.88
CA ASP A 23 -22.51 -14.58 7.99
C ASP A 23 -21.75 -14.37 6.68
N TRP A 24 -21.27 -13.15 6.41
CA TRP A 24 -20.57 -12.78 5.18
C TRP A 24 -19.07 -12.57 5.44
N SER A 25 -18.25 -13.52 4.98
CA SER A 25 -16.78 -13.50 5.19
C SER A 25 -16.05 -12.29 4.60
N LYS A 26 -16.64 -11.64 3.59
CA LYS A 26 -16.07 -10.45 2.93
C LYS A 26 -16.47 -9.13 3.59
N VAL A 27 -17.39 -9.16 4.57
CA VAL A 27 -17.83 -7.94 5.26
C VAL A 27 -16.89 -7.67 6.43
N GLU A 28 -16.06 -6.65 6.29
CA GLU A 28 -15.05 -6.30 7.30
C GLU A 28 -15.67 -5.55 8.50
N GLY A 29 -16.88 -5.01 8.34
CA GLY A 29 -17.66 -4.47 9.45
C GLY A 29 -18.85 -3.60 9.07
N VAL A 30 -19.69 -3.36 10.08
CA VAL A 30 -20.83 -2.42 10.05
C VAL A 30 -20.48 -1.17 10.86
N HIS A 31 -20.43 -0.04 10.16
CA HIS A 31 -20.10 1.28 10.70
C HIS A 31 -21.37 2.11 10.83
N GLY A 32 -21.52 2.85 11.93
CA GLY A 32 -22.70 3.70 12.15
C GLY A 32 -22.37 5.16 12.38
N THR A 33 -21.11 5.53 12.17
CA THR A 33 -20.70 6.93 12.06
C THR A 33 -19.78 7.06 10.85
N ILE A 34 -19.88 8.19 10.15
CA ILE A 34 -19.02 8.50 9.00
C ILE A 34 -17.55 8.40 9.39
N LYS A 35 -17.20 8.95 10.57
CA LYS A 35 -15.84 8.87 11.13
C LYS A 35 -15.32 7.42 11.25
N SER A 36 -16.19 6.47 11.63
CA SER A 36 -15.80 5.07 11.78
C SER A 36 -15.50 4.40 10.44
N ILE A 37 -16.33 4.63 9.42
CA ILE A 37 -16.08 4.06 8.09
C ILE A 37 -14.88 4.71 7.42
N CYS A 38 -14.72 6.04 7.50
CA CYS A 38 -13.56 6.73 6.94
C CYS A 38 -12.26 6.21 7.55
N LYS A 39 -12.20 6.01 8.88
CA LYS A 39 -11.01 5.44 9.53
C LYS A 39 -10.67 4.04 9.01
N ARG A 40 -11.67 3.23 8.67
CA ARG A 40 -11.43 1.89 8.12
C ARG A 40 -11.00 1.95 6.65
N LEU A 41 -11.67 2.77 5.85
CA LEU A 41 -11.29 3.00 4.45
C LEU A 41 -9.85 3.53 4.32
N THR A 42 -9.43 4.49 5.15
CA THR A 42 -8.04 5.00 5.13
C THR A 42 -7.01 3.91 5.45
N LYS A 43 -7.36 2.92 6.30
CA LYS A 43 -6.47 1.79 6.56
C LYS A 43 -6.43 0.83 5.37
N ALA A 44 -7.58 0.56 4.76
CA ALA A 44 -7.67 -0.28 3.57
C ALA A 44 -6.88 0.32 2.40
N THR A 45 -6.99 1.64 2.15
CA THR A 45 -6.22 2.30 1.10
C THR A 45 -4.71 2.21 1.35
N ARG A 46 -4.25 2.38 2.59
CA ARG A 46 -2.82 2.22 2.93
C ARG A 46 -2.31 0.80 2.68
N LEU A 47 -3.14 -0.22 2.92
CA LEU A 47 -2.79 -1.61 2.62
C LEU A 47 -2.71 -1.86 1.11
N CYS A 48 -3.60 -1.26 0.31
CA CYS A 48 -3.47 -1.27 -1.15
C CYS A 48 -2.19 -0.56 -1.61
N ASP A 49 -1.85 0.58 -0.99
CA ASP A 49 -0.67 1.38 -1.32
C ASP A 49 0.64 0.70 -0.91
N HIS A 50 0.64 -0.25 0.03
CA HIS A 50 1.85 -1.03 0.37
C HIS A 50 2.31 -1.93 -0.79
N GLY A 51 1.46 -2.23 -1.78
CA GLY A 51 1.87 -2.82 -3.07
C GLY A 51 2.33 -1.78 -4.10
N ALA A 52 2.05 -0.50 -3.85
CA ALA A 52 2.42 0.64 -4.69
C ALA A 52 3.39 1.55 -3.92
N ILE A 53 4.52 1.01 -3.44
CA ILE A 53 5.60 1.83 -2.92
C ILE A 53 5.97 2.83 -4.04
N PRO A 54 5.82 4.15 -3.84
CA PRO A 54 6.23 5.13 -4.83
C PRO A 54 7.76 5.06 -4.94
N MET A 55 8.24 4.37 -5.97
CA MET A 55 9.66 4.27 -6.23
C MET A 55 10.09 5.59 -6.87
N SER A 56 10.68 6.49 -6.07
CA SER A 56 11.28 7.71 -6.58
C SER A 56 12.71 7.40 -7.05
N PHE A 57 12.92 7.41 -8.36
CA PHE A 57 14.26 7.30 -8.91
C PHE A 57 15.00 8.62 -8.69
N VAL A 58 16.12 8.58 -7.97
CA VAL A 58 17.03 9.73 -7.88
C VAL A 58 17.63 9.96 -9.27
N PRO A 59 17.44 11.13 -9.89
CA PRO A 59 18.03 11.40 -11.20
C PRO A 59 19.56 11.36 -11.10
N LYS A 60 20.24 10.66 -12.03
CA LYS A 60 21.71 10.48 -12.05
C LYS A 60 22.52 11.78 -11.84
N ARG A 61 21.96 12.92 -12.24
CA ARG A 61 22.56 14.26 -12.08
C ARG A 61 22.74 14.71 -10.62
N ASN A 62 22.00 14.12 -9.67
CA ASN A 62 22.14 14.39 -8.24
C ASN A 62 23.22 13.53 -7.59
N ILE A 63 23.77 12.56 -8.33
CA ILE A 63 25.02 11.84 -8.01
C ILE A 63 26.17 12.63 -8.63
N SER A 64 26.16 13.96 -8.44
CA SER A 64 27.30 14.81 -8.82
C SER A 64 28.29 14.78 -7.67
N GLY A 65 28.96 13.64 -7.57
CA GLY A 65 29.90 13.32 -6.51
C GLY A 65 30.55 11.99 -6.84
N THR A 66 31.42 12.04 -7.84
CA THR A 66 32.31 10.98 -8.33
C THR A 66 31.76 9.96 -9.35
N ALA A 67 32.47 9.95 -10.47
CA ALA A 67 32.65 8.88 -11.44
C ALA A 67 31.47 8.52 -12.36
N SER A 68 31.44 9.21 -13.49
CA SER A 68 31.35 8.54 -14.79
C SER A 68 32.38 7.41 -14.88
N SER A 69 32.01 6.19 -14.54
CA SER A 69 32.66 4.96 -15.01
C SER A 69 31.91 3.76 -14.46
N GLU A 70 31.87 2.68 -15.21
CA GLU A 70 31.39 1.34 -14.82
C GLU A 70 32.31 0.70 -13.75
N GLN A 71 32.76 1.48 -12.77
CA GLN A 71 33.71 1.05 -11.76
C GLN A 71 33.12 1.27 -10.36
N ASN A 72 32.96 0.14 -9.66
CA ASN A 72 32.62 0.00 -8.24
C ASN A 72 31.14 0.16 -7.88
N LEU A 73 30.33 -0.81 -8.31
CA LEU A 73 29.05 -1.14 -7.66
C LEU A 73 29.23 -1.62 -6.21
N ASP A 74 30.45 -2.03 -5.82
CA ASP A 74 30.79 -2.57 -4.50
C ASP A 74 30.86 -1.50 -3.38
N GLN A 75 30.74 -0.21 -3.71
CA GLN A 75 30.78 0.88 -2.72
C GLN A 75 29.42 1.55 -2.50
N LEU A 76 28.35 0.99 -3.04
CA LEU A 76 27.00 1.50 -2.77
C LEU A 76 26.65 1.27 -1.28
N PRO A 77 26.23 2.32 -0.55
CA PRO A 77 25.75 2.14 0.82
C PRO A 77 24.62 1.10 0.84
N PRO A 78 24.49 0.25 1.88
CA PRO A 78 23.54 -0.88 1.88
C PRO A 78 22.09 -0.51 1.54
N ALA A 79 21.69 0.74 1.78
CA ALA A 79 20.38 1.27 1.40
C ALA A 79 20.11 1.29 -0.11
N TYR A 80 21.14 1.24 -0.96
CA TYR A 80 21.04 1.35 -2.41
C TYR A 80 21.06 0.00 -3.15
N MET A 81 21.35 -1.11 -2.46
CA MET A 81 21.39 -2.46 -3.07
C MET A 81 20.08 -2.83 -3.76
N TYR A 82 18.94 -2.44 -3.19
CA TYR A 82 17.62 -2.74 -3.76
C TYR A 82 17.40 -2.08 -5.13
N SER A 83 18.05 -0.96 -5.43
CA SER A 83 17.90 -0.27 -6.72
C SER A 83 18.59 -0.99 -7.88
N VAL A 84 19.64 -1.76 -7.61
CA VAL A 84 20.42 -2.46 -8.64
C VAL A 84 19.69 -3.73 -9.08
N ILE A 85 19.05 -4.45 -8.14
CA ILE A 85 18.31 -5.69 -8.41
C ILE A 85 17.14 -5.47 -9.39
N PHE A 86 16.49 -4.31 -9.36
CA PHE A 86 15.37 -3.99 -10.26
C PHE A 86 15.78 -3.51 -11.66
N LYS A 87 17.08 -3.26 -11.89
CA LYS A 87 17.56 -2.81 -13.21
C LYS A 87 17.81 -3.97 -14.18
N ASP A 88 17.93 -5.20 -13.66
CA ASP A 88 18.27 -6.41 -14.43
C ASP A 88 17.06 -7.34 -14.68
N ILE A 89 15.83 -6.82 -14.56
CA ILE A 89 14.59 -7.52 -14.98
C ILE A 89 14.10 -6.94 -16.31
#